data_AF-A0A838F6Z8-F1
#
_entry.id   AF-A0A838F6Z8-F1
#
_cell.length_a   1.000
_cell.length_b   1.000
_cell.length_c   1.000
_cell.angle_alpha   90.00
_cell.angle_beta   90.00
_cell.angle_gamma   90.00
#
_symmetry.space_group_name_H-M   'P 1'
#
loop_
_entity.id
_entity.type
_entity.pdbx_description
1 polymer ?
#
loop_
_entity_poly.entity_id
_entity_poly.type
_entity_poly.pdbx_seq_one_letter_code
_entity_poly.pdbx_strand_id
1 'polypeptide(L)'
;MKSKIVMLTLMLATSVSFFTRLNAQSTTDMGGKHDMMMPDMKSWPEASQMAAREMMEKYGKPDASGQEVLGWMNKGDWKMIHVNKAETKHSFPIEHTDMLEQCISYKVPANKMSDLGRFDGSLTFDRTQGLMCARCDKEGNNLLALNLANDIVTGKKTVEEARKAYGEIVKEKMNGGNPEYMQKLTFAAQGNAADPDTNTTGLTKEDVMKGMQKPKGEK
;
A
#
# COMPACT_ATOMS: atom_id res chain seq x y z
N MET A 1 -4.78 -68.86 -6.39
CA MET A 1 -4.01 -67.62 -6.13
C MET A 1 -4.36 -67.06 -4.76
N LYS A 2 -3.44 -67.09 -3.79
CA LYS A 2 -3.29 -66.15 -2.66
C LYS A 2 -2.16 -66.62 -1.73
N SER A 3 -1.64 -65.69 -0.94
CA SER A 3 -0.67 -65.84 0.15
C SER A 3 0.81 -66.10 -0.21
N LYS A 4 1.60 -65.04 -0.01
CA LYS A 4 3.03 -65.04 0.34
C LYS A 4 3.11 -64.19 1.63
N ILE A 5 3.72 -64.69 2.72
CA ILE A 5 5.07 -64.30 3.19
C ILE A 5 5.09 -62.82 3.68
N VAL A 6 5.52 -62.45 4.90
CA VAL A 6 6.19 -63.23 5.97
C VAL A 6 5.91 -62.64 7.36
N MET A 7 6.12 -63.44 8.40
CA MET A 7 6.19 -63.01 9.80
C MET A 7 7.66 -62.72 10.15
N LEU A 8 7.98 -61.51 10.61
CA LEU A 8 9.29 -61.21 11.20
C LEU A 8 9.10 -60.36 12.46
N THR A 9 9.71 -60.80 13.55
CA THR A 9 9.58 -60.22 14.90
C THR A 9 10.95 -60.08 15.54
N LEU A 10 11.31 -58.88 16.00
CA LEU A 10 12.26 -58.52 17.08
C LEU A 10 12.23 -56.97 17.16
N MET A 11 11.86 -56.33 18.27
CA MET A 11 12.68 -56.05 19.48
C MET A 11 14.03 -55.38 19.13
N LEU A 12 14.53 -54.32 19.79
CA LEU A 12 14.11 -53.45 20.91
C LEU A 12 14.90 -52.10 20.75
N ALA A 13 14.80 -50.99 21.50
CA ALA A 13 14.12 -50.60 22.73
C ALA A 13 13.95 -49.05 22.83
N THR A 14 13.45 -48.55 23.97
CA THR A 14 13.73 -47.23 24.62
C THR A 14 13.96 -45.98 23.74
N SER A 15 13.14 -44.92 23.84
CA SER A 15 13.05 -44.12 25.08
C SER A 15 11.76 -43.31 25.22
N VAL A 16 11.44 -42.93 26.46
CA VAL A 16 10.25 -42.16 26.85
C VAL A 16 10.53 -40.66 26.78
N SER A 17 9.60 -39.86 26.22
CA SER A 17 9.23 -38.53 26.74
C SER A 17 7.98 -37.93 26.08
N PHE A 18 6.92 -37.80 26.87
CA PHE A 18 5.94 -36.71 26.88
C PHE A 18 5.76 -35.87 25.59
N PHE A 19 4.75 -36.23 24.80
CA PHE A 19 4.05 -35.25 23.96
C PHE A 19 3.11 -34.40 24.82
N THR A 20 3.64 -33.35 25.44
CA THR A 20 2.82 -32.31 26.07
C THR A 20 2.06 -31.58 24.98
N ARG A 21 0.72 -31.67 24.98
CA ARG A 21 -0.13 -30.83 24.14
C ARG A 21 0.07 -29.38 24.54
N LEU A 22 0.72 -28.59 23.68
CA LEU A 22 0.60 -27.14 23.74
C LEU A 22 -0.83 -26.79 23.30
N ASN A 23 -1.61 -26.24 24.24
CA ASN A 23 -2.91 -25.66 23.94
C ASN A 23 -2.70 -24.51 22.95
N ALA A 24 -3.06 -24.74 21.68
CA ALA A 24 -3.46 -23.65 20.81
C ALA A 24 -4.72 -23.05 21.45
N GLN A 25 -4.53 -21.95 22.20
CA GLN A 25 -5.63 -21.27 22.87
C GLN A 25 -6.49 -20.66 21.78
N SER A 26 -7.63 -21.31 21.51
CA SER A 26 -8.58 -20.90 20.50
C SER A 26 -9.01 -19.46 20.81
N THR A 27 -8.58 -18.53 19.96
CA THR A 27 -9.14 -17.18 19.94
C THR A 27 -10.63 -17.33 19.68
N THR A 28 -11.42 -17.15 20.73
CA THR A 28 -12.87 -17.17 20.69
C THR A 28 -13.35 -16.25 19.58
N ASP A 29 -14.17 -16.79 18.69
CA ASP A 29 -14.91 -16.07 17.68
C ASP A 29 -15.80 -15.01 18.35
N MET A 30 -15.26 -13.80 18.47
CA MET A 30 -15.99 -12.60 18.86
C MET A 30 -16.75 -12.11 17.63
N GLY A 31 -17.70 -12.92 17.17
CA GLY A 31 -18.59 -12.69 16.02
C GLY A 31 -19.61 -11.57 16.26
N GLY A 32 -19.18 -10.47 16.86
CA GLY A 32 -19.89 -9.20 16.84
C GLY A 32 -19.71 -8.56 15.47
N LYS A 33 -20.76 -8.57 14.64
CA LYS A 33 -20.87 -7.62 13.53
C LYS A 33 -21.00 -6.22 14.11
N HIS A 34 -19.88 -5.61 14.49
CA HIS A 34 -19.79 -4.17 14.62
C HIS A 34 -19.98 -3.60 13.23
N ASP A 35 -21.23 -3.26 12.91
CA ASP A 35 -21.56 -2.53 11.70
C ASP A 35 -20.78 -1.22 11.76
N MET A 36 -19.83 -1.07 10.83
CA MET A 36 -18.85 0.01 10.87
C MET A 36 -19.58 1.33 10.71
N MET A 37 -19.57 2.16 11.75
CA MET A 37 -20.25 3.43 11.72
C MET A 37 -19.49 4.38 10.78
N MET A 38 -20.15 4.78 9.69
CA MET A 38 -19.64 5.82 8.80
C MET A 38 -19.70 7.18 9.53
N PRO A 39 -18.70 8.06 9.39
CA PRO A 39 -18.78 9.42 9.91
C PRO A 39 -19.91 10.19 9.22
N ASP A 40 -20.49 11.18 9.91
CA ASP A 40 -21.29 12.20 9.24
C ASP A 40 -20.37 13.11 8.41
N MET A 41 -20.31 12.83 7.11
CA MET A 41 -19.48 13.56 6.17
C MET A 41 -19.99 14.98 5.86
N LYS A 42 -21.14 15.44 6.38
CA LYS A 42 -21.63 16.82 6.17
C LYS A 42 -20.63 17.90 6.64
N SER A 43 -19.77 17.57 7.60
CA SER A 43 -18.72 18.46 8.11
C SER A 43 -17.41 18.40 7.30
N TRP A 44 -17.33 17.54 6.29
CA TRP A 44 -16.16 17.42 5.42
C TRP A 44 -16.26 18.44 4.27
N PRO A 45 -15.12 18.94 3.76
CA PRO A 45 -15.07 19.71 2.51
C PRO A 45 -15.75 19.00 1.34
N GLU A 46 -16.31 19.77 0.40
CA GLU A 46 -17.16 19.23 -0.67
C GLU A 46 -16.40 18.24 -1.58
N ALA A 47 -15.15 18.53 -1.95
CA ALA A 47 -14.35 17.63 -2.79
C ALA A 47 -14.00 16.33 -2.05
N SER A 48 -13.65 16.40 -0.76
CA SER A 48 -13.51 15.20 0.08
C SER A 48 -14.80 14.37 0.18
N GLN A 49 -15.97 15.00 0.27
CA GLN A 49 -17.24 14.27 0.22
C GLN A 49 -17.51 13.63 -1.15
N MET A 50 -17.17 14.30 -2.26
CA MET A 50 -17.32 13.75 -3.61
C MET A 50 -16.41 12.54 -3.81
N ALA A 51 -15.11 12.67 -3.51
CA ALA A 51 -14.15 11.57 -3.59
C ALA A 51 -14.58 10.36 -2.73
N ALA A 52 -15.10 10.61 -1.51
CA ALA A 52 -15.63 9.54 -0.66
C ALA A 52 -16.85 8.83 -1.28
N ARG A 53 -17.75 9.57 -1.92
CA ARG A 53 -18.92 9.01 -2.63
C ARG A 53 -18.50 8.20 -3.86
N GLU A 54 -17.60 8.72 -4.68
CA GLU A 54 -17.06 8.02 -5.86
C GLU A 54 -16.36 6.71 -5.48
N MET A 55 -15.53 6.73 -4.43
CA MET A 55 -14.86 5.51 -3.94
C MET A 55 -15.86 4.51 -3.34
N MET A 56 -16.91 4.97 -2.65
CA MET A 56 -17.97 4.08 -2.15
C MET A 56 -18.81 3.47 -3.28
N GLU A 57 -19.10 4.24 -4.33
CA GLU A 57 -19.83 3.76 -5.51
C GLU A 57 -19.03 2.71 -6.27
N LYS A 58 -17.71 2.92 -6.44
CA LYS A 58 -16.83 2.02 -7.19
C LYS A 58 -16.35 0.80 -6.40
N TYR A 59 -16.05 0.95 -5.12
CA TYR A 59 -15.39 -0.09 -4.29
C TYR A 59 -16.22 -0.58 -3.11
N GLY A 60 -17.45 -0.09 -2.94
CA GLY A 60 -18.34 -0.43 -1.82
C GLY A 60 -17.97 0.29 -0.52
N LYS A 61 -18.52 -0.19 0.61
CA LYS A 61 -18.19 0.37 1.94
C LYS A 61 -16.67 0.29 2.21
N PRO A 62 -16.08 1.28 2.91
CA PRO A 62 -14.68 1.21 3.30
C PRO A 62 -14.41 0.05 4.28
N ASP A 63 -13.17 -0.44 4.27
CA ASP A 63 -12.68 -1.45 5.21
C ASP A 63 -12.19 -0.81 6.54
N ALA A 64 -12.01 0.52 6.57
CA ALA A 64 -11.76 1.30 7.78
C ALA A 64 -12.47 2.68 7.70
N SER A 65 -13.10 3.10 8.80
CA SER A 65 -13.88 4.33 8.90
C SER A 65 -13.47 5.12 10.14
N GLY A 66 -13.04 6.37 9.95
CA GLY A 66 -12.69 7.31 11.02
C GLY A 66 -13.23 8.71 10.76
N GLN A 67 -13.10 9.60 11.74
CA GLN A 67 -13.62 10.98 11.63
C GLN A 67 -12.93 11.83 10.56
N GLU A 68 -11.66 11.53 10.27
CA GLU A 68 -10.80 12.30 9.36
C GLU A 68 -10.37 11.52 8.09
N VAL A 69 -10.60 10.20 8.04
CA VAL A 69 -10.18 9.35 6.91
C VAL A 69 -11.11 8.15 6.73
N LEU A 70 -11.39 7.81 5.47
CA LEU A 70 -11.99 6.54 5.05
C LEU A 70 -10.95 5.73 4.28
N GLY A 71 -10.89 4.42 4.51
CA GLY A 71 -9.88 3.54 3.92
C GLY A 71 -10.44 2.27 3.31
N TRP A 72 -9.92 1.91 2.13
CA TRP A 72 -10.15 0.62 1.48
C TRP A 72 -8.81 -0.08 1.24
N MET A 73 -8.78 -1.40 1.42
CA MET A 73 -7.58 -2.22 1.34
C MET A 73 -7.74 -3.30 0.27
N ASN A 74 -6.69 -3.51 -0.53
CA ASN A 74 -6.60 -4.55 -1.55
C ASN A 74 -7.80 -4.57 -2.53
N LYS A 75 -8.10 -3.44 -3.19
CA LYS A 75 -9.20 -3.30 -4.15
C LYS A 75 -8.67 -3.22 -5.59
N GLY A 76 -8.76 -4.34 -6.33
CA GLY A 76 -8.16 -4.42 -7.66
C GLY A 76 -6.65 -4.26 -7.60
N ASP A 77 -6.08 -3.36 -8.41
CA ASP A 77 -4.65 -3.03 -8.39
C ASP A 77 -4.22 -2.22 -7.14
N TRP A 78 -5.17 -1.58 -6.45
CA TRP A 78 -4.90 -0.74 -5.28
C TRP A 78 -4.60 -1.59 -4.05
N LYS A 79 -3.42 -1.39 -3.46
CA LYS A 79 -3.12 -1.90 -2.12
C LYS A 79 -3.89 -1.16 -1.04
N MET A 80 -4.04 0.15 -1.24
CA MET A 80 -4.67 1.07 -0.30
C MET A 80 -5.32 2.21 -1.08
N ILE A 81 -6.51 2.61 -0.65
CA ILE A 81 -7.22 3.83 -1.07
C ILE A 81 -7.57 4.56 0.23
N HIS A 82 -7.21 5.83 0.34
CA HIS A 82 -7.61 6.70 1.44
C HIS A 82 -8.32 7.94 0.90
N VAL A 83 -9.49 8.26 1.45
CA VAL A 83 -10.10 9.59 1.29
C VAL A 83 -10.00 10.33 2.60
N ASN A 84 -9.28 11.45 2.57
CA ASN A 84 -9.03 12.31 3.71
C ASN A 84 -10.09 13.42 3.80
N LYS A 85 -10.47 13.81 5.02
CA LYS A 85 -11.26 15.01 5.27
C LYS A 85 -10.45 16.30 5.02
N ALA A 86 -9.15 16.25 5.30
CA ALA A 86 -8.25 17.39 5.09
C ALA A 86 -7.79 17.44 3.62
N GLU A 87 -8.08 18.55 2.96
CA GLU A 87 -7.58 18.89 1.64
C GLU A 87 -6.20 19.57 1.72
N THR A 88 -5.27 19.17 0.84
CA THR A 88 -3.96 19.82 0.68
C THR A 88 -3.92 20.52 -0.68
N LYS A 89 -3.40 21.76 -0.77
CA LYS A 89 -3.28 22.44 -2.06
C LYS A 89 -2.14 21.85 -2.91
N HIS A 90 -2.41 21.64 -4.20
CA HIS A 90 -1.42 21.21 -5.17
C HIS A 90 -1.53 22.06 -6.46
N SER A 91 -0.40 22.50 -7.02
CA SER A 91 -0.36 23.47 -8.13
C SER A 91 0.09 22.88 -9.47
N PHE A 92 0.36 21.58 -9.56
CA PHE A 92 0.78 20.91 -10.79
C PHE A 92 -0.21 19.81 -11.19
N PRO A 93 -0.64 19.71 -12.46
CA PRO A 93 -0.32 20.59 -13.60
C PRO A 93 -1.07 21.93 -13.57
N ILE A 94 -2.12 22.03 -12.75
CA ILE A 94 -2.91 23.24 -12.47
C ILE A 94 -3.27 23.26 -10.97
N GLU A 95 -3.74 24.39 -10.45
CA GLU A 95 -4.19 24.47 -9.05
C GLU A 95 -5.45 23.63 -8.78
N HIS A 96 -5.36 22.75 -7.79
CA HIS A 96 -6.43 21.90 -7.27
C HIS A 96 -6.15 21.51 -5.80
N THR A 97 -6.95 20.61 -5.24
CA THR A 97 -6.74 20.06 -3.90
C THR A 97 -6.70 18.54 -3.86
N ASP A 98 -5.92 18.03 -2.92
CA ASP A 98 -5.51 16.64 -2.80
C ASP A 98 -6.11 16.02 -1.55
N MET A 99 -7.00 15.03 -1.74
CA MET A 99 -7.63 14.31 -0.62
C MET A 99 -7.80 12.80 -0.85
N LEU A 100 -7.81 12.36 -2.10
CA LEU A 100 -7.80 10.94 -2.49
C LEU A 100 -6.36 10.48 -2.70
N GLU A 101 -5.83 9.68 -1.77
CA GLU A 101 -4.55 9.00 -1.87
C GLU A 101 -4.78 7.54 -2.29
N GLN A 102 -4.00 7.05 -3.26
CA GLN A 102 -4.08 5.67 -3.74
C GLN A 102 -2.70 5.08 -3.96
N CYS A 103 -2.46 3.92 -3.36
CA CYS A 103 -1.18 3.23 -3.38
C CYS A 103 -1.25 1.91 -4.15
N ILE A 104 -0.22 1.64 -4.92
CA ILE A 104 0.03 0.37 -5.60
C ILE A 104 1.29 -0.30 -5.03
N SER A 105 1.38 -1.62 -5.18
CA SER A 105 2.61 -2.35 -4.89
C SER A 105 3.58 -2.16 -6.06
N TYR A 106 4.67 -1.44 -5.80
CA TYR A 106 5.63 -1.01 -6.82
C TYR A 106 7.01 -0.76 -6.21
N LYS A 107 8.03 -1.48 -6.70
CA LYS A 107 9.42 -1.31 -6.27
C LYS A 107 10.07 -0.16 -7.02
N VAL A 108 10.03 1.04 -6.44
CA VAL A 108 10.77 2.20 -6.93
C VAL A 108 12.28 1.97 -6.76
N PRO A 109 13.10 1.99 -7.83
CA PRO A 109 14.55 1.92 -7.69
C PRO A 109 15.10 3.13 -6.94
N ALA A 110 16.04 2.93 -6.01
CA ALA A 110 16.57 4.01 -5.19
C ALA A 110 17.19 5.16 -6.00
N ASN A 111 17.84 4.86 -7.13
CA ASN A 111 18.39 5.84 -8.06
C ASN A 111 17.33 6.60 -8.90
N LYS A 112 16.04 6.27 -8.78
CA LYS A 112 14.92 6.93 -9.45
C LYS A 112 14.03 7.77 -8.51
N MET A 113 14.22 7.65 -7.20
CA MET A 113 13.43 8.39 -6.20
C MET A 113 13.53 9.92 -6.36
N SER A 114 14.72 10.43 -6.70
CA SER A 114 14.93 11.87 -6.94
C SER A 114 14.31 12.35 -8.27
N ASP A 115 14.18 11.48 -9.28
CA ASP A 115 13.50 11.81 -10.53
C ASP A 115 11.99 11.90 -10.30
N LEU A 116 11.41 10.96 -9.53
CA LEU A 116 9.99 10.98 -9.17
C LEU A 116 9.63 12.21 -8.33
N GLY A 117 10.45 12.57 -7.33
CA GLY A 117 10.24 13.77 -6.52
C GLY A 117 10.42 15.10 -7.28
N ARG A 118 11.05 15.10 -8.46
CA ARG A 118 11.06 16.25 -9.39
C ARG A 118 9.89 16.24 -10.37
N PHE A 119 9.30 15.07 -10.62
CA PHE A 119 8.18 14.90 -11.55
C PHE A 119 6.88 15.41 -10.96
N ASP A 120 6.51 14.98 -9.76
CA ASP A 120 5.24 15.32 -9.13
C ASP A 120 5.42 15.42 -7.60
N GLY A 121 4.86 16.47 -6.98
CA GLY A 121 4.95 16.73 -5.54
C GLY A 121 4.00 15.88 -4.71
N SER A 122 2.99 15.29 -5.35
CA SER A 122 1.96 14.46 -4.69
C SER A 122 2.15 12.96 -4.95
N LEU A 123 3.32 12.58 -5.48
CA LEU A 123 3.80 11.19 -5.44
C LEU A 123 4.56 10.92 -4.13
N THR A 124 4.23 9.80 -3.49
CA THR A 124 4.99 9.26 -2.35
C THR A 124 5.41 7.82 -2.63
N PHE A 125 6.46 7.37 -1.95
CA PHE A 125 6.93 5.99 -2.05
C PHE A 125 7.48 5.50 -0.71
N ASP A 126 7.23 4.24 -0.38
CA ASP A 126 7.79 3.53 0.75
C ASP A 126 8.59 2.34 0.22
N ARG A 127 9.94 2.43 0.29
CA ARG A 127 10.84 1.36 -0.16
C ARG A 127 10.68 0.09 0.69
N THR A 128 10.54 0.25 2.00
CA THR A 128 10.43 -0.84 2.98
C THR A 128 9.17 -1.66 2.74
N GLN A 129 8.04 -1.01 2.51
CA GLN A 129 6.76 -1.67 2.22
C GLN A 129 6.57 -2.02 0.74
N GLY A 130 7.35 -1.40 -0.17
CA GLY A 130 7.24 -1.60 -1.60
C GLY A 130 6.02 -0.89 -2.21
N LEU A 131 5.75 0.34 -1.77
CA LEU A 131 4.60 1.12 -2.20
C LEU A 131 5.04 2.32 -3.05
N MET A 132 4.23 2.62 -4.07
CA MET A 132 4.21 3.93 -4.73
C MET A 132 2.76 4.42 -4.70
N CYS A 133 2.55 5.65 -4.26
CA CYS A 133 1.22 6.26 -4.13
C CYS A 133 1.17 7.58 -4.87
N ALA A 134 -0.03 7.93 -5.34
CA ALA A 134 -0.37 9.27 -5.81
C ALA A 134 -1.51 9.83 -4.96
N ARG A 135 -1.53 11.15 -4.79
CA ARG A 135 -2.61 11.88 -4.13
C ARG A 135 -3.14 12.97 -5.06
N CYS A 136 -4.46 13.09 -5.17
CA CYS A 136 -5.13 14.07 -6.04
C CYS A 136 -6.62 14.25 -5.63
N ASP A 137 -7.42 14.85 -6.50
CA ASP A 137 -8.88 14.96 -6.37
C ASP A 137 -9.64 13.72 -6.89
N LYS A 138 -9.08 13.03 -7.89
CA LYS A 138 -9.75 11.96 -8.65
C LYS A 138 -8.82 10.79 -8.96
N GLU A 139 -9.39 9.59 -9.00
CA GLU A 139 -8.63 8.37 -9.31
C GLU A 139 -7.96 8.41 -10.69
N GLY A 140 -8.63 8.97 -11.70
CA GLY A 140 -8.04 9.11 -13.04
C GLY A 140 -6.76 9.96 -13.07
N ASN A 141 -6.63 10.92 -12.14
CA ASN A 141 -5.43 11.73 -11.99
C ASN A 141 -4.33 10.95 -11.24
N ASN A 142 -4.69 10.19 -10.20
CA ASN A 142 -3.76 9.26 -9.54
C ASN A 142 -3.20 8.21 -10.51
N LEU A 143 -4.04 7.62 -11.36
CA LEU A 143 -3.64 6.69 -12.42
C LEU A 143 -2.67 7.35 -13.41
N LEU A 144 -2.94 8.59 -13.82
CA LEU A 144 -2.05 9.35 -14.71
C LEU A 144 -0.67 9.57 -14.09
N ALA A 145 -0.62 10.03 -12.83
CA ALA A 145 0.62 10.24 -12.11
C ALA A 145 1.43 8.94 -11.97
N LEU A 146 0.79 7.83 -11.58
CA LEU A 146 1.46 6.52 -11.43
C LEU A 146 1.95 5.93 -12.76
N ASN A 147 1.19 6.12 -13.84
CA ASN A 147 1.60 5.70 -15.19
C ASN A 147 2.83 6.48 -15.69
N LEU A 148 2.86 7.79 -15.50
CA LEU A 148 4.01 8.63 -15.86
C LEU A 148 5.21 8.40 -14.94
N ALA A 149 5.00 8.11 -13.65
CA ALA A 149 6.05 7.67 -12.74
C ALA A 149 6.71 6.36 -13.21
N ASN A 150 5.90 5.38 -13.64
CA ASN A 150 6.41 4.15 -14.23
C ASN A 150 7.21 4.40 -15.53
N ASP A 151 6.78 5.33 -16.38
CA ASP A 151 7.53 5.73 -17.58
C ASP A 151 8.92 6.32 -17.23
N ILE A 152 9.03 7.10 -16.15
CA ILE A 152 10.32 7.63 -15.66
C ILE A 152 11.21 6.53 -15.08
N VAL A 153 10.64 5.62 -14.30
CA VAL A 153 11.35 4.49 -13.67
C VAL A 153 11.92 3.54 -14.74
N THR A 154 11.13 3.24 -15.77
CA THR A 154 11.51 2.38 -16.89
C THR A 154 12.38 3.07 -17.95
N GLY A 155 12.59 4.39 -17.85
CA GLY A 155 13.38 5.17 -18.81
C GLY A 155 12.67 5.44 -20.14
N LYS A 156 11.35 5.21 -20.22
CA LYS A 156 10.49 5.54 -21.36
C LYS A 156 10.21 7.04 -21.49
N LYS A 157 10.40 7.82 -20.41
CA LYS A 157 10.36 9.29 -20.40
C LYS A 157 11.42 9.89 -19.47
N THR A 158 11.89 11.09 -19.78
CA THR A 158 12.52 11.97 -18.78
C THR A 158 11.46 12.60 -17.86
N VAL A 159 11.91 13.27 -16.79
CA VAL A 159 11.05 14.04 -15.89
C VAL A 159 10.31 15.14 -16.65
N GLU A 160 11.01 15.86 -17.53
CA GLU A 160 10.47 16.97 -18.33
C GLU A 160 9.43 16.48 -19.34
N GLU A 161 9.72 15.37 -20.02
CA GLU A 161 8.79 14.71 -20.95
C GLU A 161 7.53 14.22 -20.25
N ALA A 162 7.67 13.65 -19.04
CA ALA A 162 6.55 13.21 -18.23
C ALA A 162 5.70 14.40 -17.75
N ARG A 163 6.31 15.49 -17.28
CA ARG A 163 5.58 16.71 -16.89
C ARG A 163 4.83 17.34 -18.06
N LYS A 164 5.44 17.35 -19.27
CA LYS A 164 4.78 17.80 -20.50
C LYS A 164 3.61 16.89 -20.88
N ALA A 165 3.82 15.57 -20.87
CA ALA A 165 2.79 14.58 -21.19
C ALA A 165 1.60 14.65 -20.22
N TYR A 166 1.81 14.91 -18.92
CA TYR A 166 0.74 15.14 -17.95
C TYR A 166 -0.17 16.28 -18.42
N GLY A 167 0.40 17.45 -18.73
CA GLY A 167 -0.37 18.61 -19.18
C GLY A 167 -1.06 18.41 -20.53
N GLU A 168 -0.50 17.59 -21.41
CA GLU A 168 -1.12 17.22 -22.70
C GLU A 168 -2.30 16.27 -22.51
N ILE A 169 -2.16 15.26 -21.64
CA ILE A 169 -3.22 14.29 -21.32
C ILE A 169 -4.39 14.95 -20.57
N VAL A 170 -4.11 15.88 -19.65
CA VAL A 170 -5.17 16.65 -18.98
C VAL A 170 -5.95 17.51 -19.99
N LYS A 171 -5.26 18.14 -20.96
CA LYS A 171 -5.94 18.87 -22.06
C LYS A 171 -6.79 17.96 -22.93
N GLU A 172 -6.30 16.75 -23.25
CA GLU A 172 -7.10 15.75 -23.96
C GLU A 172 -8.39 15.43 -23.19
N LYS A 173 -8.29 15.21 -21.87
CA LYS A 173 -9.46 14.93 -21.02
C LYS A 173 -10.42 16.12 -20.94
N MET A 174 -9.90 17.35 -20.82
CA MET A 174 -10.71 18.58 -20.85
C MET A 174 -11.50 18.74 -22.16
N ASN A 175 -10.94 18.27 -23.28
CA ASN A 175 -11.59 18.29 -24.60
C ASN A 175 -12.59 17.11 -24.81
N GLY A 176 -12.95 16.38 -23.75
CA GLY A 176 -13.88 15.25 -23.81
C GLY A 176 -13.24 13.90 -24.17
N GLY A 177 -11.91 13.84 -24.26
CA GLY A 177 -11.18 12.59 -24.51
C GLY A 177 -11.27 11.57 -23.37
N ASN A 178 -10.79 10.35 -23.63
CA ASN A 178 -10.69 9.26 -22.66
C ASN A 178 -9.26 8.67 -22.69
N PRO A 179 -8.24 9.45 -22.31
CA PRO A 179 -6.85 9.05 -22.38
C PRO A 179 -6.58 7.79 -21.55
N GLU A 180 -5.90 6.81 -22.14
CA GLU A 180 -5.65 5.49 -21.52
C GLU A 180 -4.97 5.59 -20.14
N TYR A 181 -4.05 6.55 -19.99
CA TYR A 181 -3.30 6.78 -18.75
C TYR A 181 -4.20 7.16 -17.56
N MET A 182 -5.43 7.61 -17.80
CA MET A 182 -6.41 7.96 -16.77
C MET A 182 -7.45 6.86 -16.52
N GLN A 183 -7.45 5.76 -17.29
CA GLN A 183 -8.47 4.70 -17.21
C GLN A 183 -8.03 3.50 -16.37
N LYS A 184 -6.73 3.18 -16.39
CA LYS A 184 -6.13 1.99 -15.75
C LYS A 184 -4.63 2.18 -15.60
N LEU A 185 -3.97 1.30 -14.86
CA LEU A 185 -2.52 1.15 -14.98
C LEU A 185 -2.16 0.58 -16.36
N THR A 186 -1.11 1.13 -16.97
CA THR A 186 -0.55 0.69 -18.26
C THR A 186 0.51 -0.41 -18.09
N PHE A 187 0.71 -0.85 -16.85
CA PHE A 187 1.62 -1.91 -16.41
C PHE A 187 0.93 -2.75 -15.33
N ALA A 188 1.40 -3.99 -15.12
CA ALA A 188 0.85 -4.85 -14.08
C ALA A 188 1.36 -4.44 -12.69
N ALA A 189 0.48 -4.39 -11.69
CA ALA A 189 0.86 -4.21 -10.29
C ALA A 189 1.80 -5.34 -9.82
N GLN A 190 2.80 -5.02 -8.99
CA GLN A 190 3.83 -5.97 -8.60
C GLN A 190 3.37 -6.82 -7.40
N GLY A 191 3.57 -8.15 -7.47
CA GLY A 191 3.15 -9.06 -6.39
C GLY A 191 4.02 -8.96 -5.11
N ASN A 192 5.31 -8.66 -5.25
CA ASN A 192 6.25 -8.51 -4.15
C ASN A 192 7.23 -7.36 -4.47
N ALA A 193 6.95 -6.17 -3.95
CA ALA A 193 7.73 -4.96 -4.19
C ALA A 193 8.61 -4.54 -3.00
N ALA A 194 8.41 -5.13 -1.83
CA ALA A 194 9.06 -4.72 -0.59
C ALA A 194 10.58 -4.88 -0.66
N ASP A 195 11.28 -3.89 -0.09
CA ASP A 195 12.74 -3.86 0.03
C ASP A 195 13.08 -3.35 1.44
N PRO A 196 13.28 -4.25 2.42
CA PRO A 196 13.47 -3.90 3.84
C PRO A 196 14.82 -3.20 4.13
N ASP A 197 15.55 -2.84 3.08
CA ASP A 197 16.93 -2.37 3.08
C ASP A 197 17.92 -3.39 3.69
N THR A 198 19.20 -2.99 3.77
CA THR A 198 20.28 -3.81 4.36
C THR A 198 20.88 -3.11 5.56
N ASN A 199 21.04 -3.83 6.67
CA ASN A 199 21.77 -3.33 7.84
C ASN A 199 23.27 -3.24 7.51
N THR A 200 23.76 -2.03 7.26
CA THR A 200 25.17 -1.70 7.00
C THR A 200 25.95 -1.32 8.25
N THR A 201 25.28 -1.15 9.40
CA THR A 201 25.90 -0.68 10.65
C THR A 201 26.55 -1.79 11.48
N GLY A 202 26.18 -3.05 11.22
CA GLY A 202 26.58 -4.20 12.03
C GLY A 202 25.86 -4.32 13.38
N LEU A 203 24.98 -3.37 13.76
CA LEU A 203 24.24 -3.42 15.02
C LEU A 203 23.32 -4.66 15.06
N THR A 204 23.46 -5.46 16.12
CA THR A 204 22.56 -6.58 16.40
C THR A 204 21.41 -6.17 17.32
N LYS A 205 20.37 -7.00 17.45
CA LYS A 205 19.29 -6.76 18.42
C LYS A 205 19.82 -6.83 19.85
N GLU A 206 20.78 -7.72 20.08
CA GLU A 206 21.44 -7.96 21.35
C GLU A 206 22.22 -6.73 21.82
N ASP A 207 22.90 -6.01 20.91
CA ASP A 207 23.62 -4.78 21.23
C ASP A 207 22.67 -3.65 21.65
N VAL A 208 21.57 -3.48 20.90
CA VAL A 208 20.52 -2.50 21.23
C VAL A 208 19.90 -2.81 22.60
N MET A 209 19.53 -4.07 22.85
CA MET A 209 18.91 -4.48 24.12
C MET A 209 19.86 -4.29 25.31
N LYS A 210 21.16 -4.59 25.18
CA LYS A 210 22.16 -4.31 26.22
C LYS A 210 22.31 -2.80 26.48
N GLY A 211 22.29 -1.98 25.42
CA GLY A 211 22.35 -0.52 25.52
C GLY A 211 21.17 0.07 26.30
N MET A 212 19.95 -0.43 26.05
CA MET A 212 18.73 0.00 26.75
C MET A 212 18.65 -0.46 28.21
N GLN A 213 19.42 -1.48 28.60
CA GLN A 213 19.44 -2.03 29.97
C GLN A 213 20.45 -1.37 30.91
N LYS A 214 21.23 -0.36 30.46
CA LYS A 214 22.09 0.40 31.39
C LYS A 214 21.24 1.07 32.48
N PRO A 215 21.58 0.89 33.77
CA PRO A 215 20.74 1.37 34.86
C PRO A 215 20.69 2.91 34.92
N LYS A 216 19.51 3.46 35.22
CA LYS A 216 19.37 4.86 35.66
C LYS A 216 20.07 5.04 37.01
N GLY A 217 21.37 5.31 37.02
CA GLY A 217 22.13 5.23 38.27
C GLY A 217 23.60 5.65 38.22
N GLU A 218 23.94 6.74 37.55
CA GLU A 218 25.10 7.55 37.93
C GLU A 218 24.61 8.96 38.27
N LYS A 219 24.98 9.41 39.48
CA LYS A 219 24.74 10.75 40.04
C LYS A 219 26.05 11.51 40.06
#